data_AF-A0A1B7XMV9-F1
#
_entry.id   AF-A0A1B7XMV9-F1
#
_cell.length_a   1.000
_cell.length_b   1.000
_cell.length_c   1.000
_cell.angle_alpha   90.00
_cell.angle_beta   90.00
_cell.angle_gamma   90.00
#
_symmetry.space_group_name_H-M   'P 1'
#
loop_
_entity.id
_entity.type
_entity.pdbx_description
1 polymer ?
#
loop_
_entity_poly.entity_id
_entity_poly.type
_entity_poly.pdbx_seq_one_letter_code
_entity_poly.pdbx_strand_id
1 'polypeptide(L)'
;MNIDWKIHKKRGNYRPVLTYTITLTEFEKSLAMPSVRITSTIPKPPETGWSHCWPDQHERADWTPSEYYQLMSPSHKAKDTLVTLKLPWRESNEYPEVEESLAALRDAFEEELVASMNSGAVNTQGSLKTSASAKGVIAPTFAAERILQSVARKTA
;
A
#
# COMPACT_ATOMS: atom_id res chain seq x y z
N MET A 1 -11.02 -4.17 4.34
CA MET A 1 -10.47 -2.88 4.79
C MET A 1 -11.58 -2.17 5.53
N ASN A 2 -11.32 -1.64 6.73
CA ASN A 2 -12.27 -0.79 7.44
C ASN A 2 -11.87 0.69 7.31
N ILE A 3 -12.83 1.56 7.06
CA ILE A 3 -12.63 3.01 6.99
C ILE A 3 -13.59 3.68 7.98
N ASP A 4 -13.04 4.25 9.05
CA ASP A 4 -13.79 5.07 9.99
C ASP A 4 -13.48 6.54 9.73
N TRP A 5 -14.50 7.39 9.60
CA TRP A 5 -14.30 8.81 9.30
C TRP A 5 -15.22 9.72 10.10
N LYS A 6 -14.78 10.96 10.29
CA LYS A 6 -15.57 12.02 10.91
C LYS A 6 -15.18 13.38 10.34
N ILE A 7 -16.17 14.27 10.25
CA ILE A 7 -15.95 15.68 9.94
C ILE A 7 -16.21 16.49 11.21
N HIS A 8 -15.25 17.34 11.59
CA HIS A 8 -15.41 18.25 12.70
C HIS A 8 -15.15 19.69 12.26
N LYS A 9 -16.03 20.61 12.69
CA LYS A 9 -15.90 22.04 12.45
C LYS A 9 -16.15 22.79 13.76
N LYS A 10 -15.25 23.71 14.11
CA LYS A 10 -15.48 24.66 15.21
C LYS A 10 -16.43 25.77 14.75
N ARG A 11 -17.26 26.30 15.65
CA ARG A 11 -18.15 27.42 15.35
C ARG A 11 -17.36 28.64 14.87
N GLY A 12 -17.89 29.33 13.85
CA GLY A 12 -17.30 30.53 13.25
C GLY A 12 -16.73 30.27 11.86
N ASN A 13 -15.68 31.01 11.51
CA ASN A 13 -15.05 30.97 10.19
C ASN A 13 -14.05 29.81 10.02
N TYR A 14 -14.03 28.82 10.92
CA TYR A 14 -13.12 27.68 10.82
C TYR A 14 -13.53 26.74 9.68
N ARG A 15 -12.52 26.24 8.97
CA ARG A 15 -12.70 25.19 7.96
C ARG A 15 -13.03 23.87 8.65
N PRO A 16 -13.94 23.06 8.07
CA PRO A 16 -14.13 21.71 8.53
C PRO A 16 -12.90 20.86 8.27
N VAL A 17 -12.70 19.89 9.15
CA VAL A 17 -11.58 18.97 9.09
C VAL A 17 -12.15 17.57 9.00
N LEU A 18 -11.83 16.88 7.92
CA LEU A 18 -12.06 15.45 7.77
C LEU A 18 -10.90 14.71 8.43
N THR A 19 -11.24 13.80 9.33
CA THR A 19 -10.29 12.82 9.87
C THR A 19 -10.81 11.44 9.56
N TYR A 20 -9.99 10.61 8.93
CA TYR A 20 -10.33 9.22 8.70
C TYR A 20 -9.16 8.29 9.03
N THR A 21 -9.50 7.09 9.46
CA THR A 21 -8.57 6.01 9.77
C THR A 21 -8.88 4.83 8.88
N ILE A 22 -7.85 4.25 8.28
CA ILE A 22 -7.95 3.01 7.53
C ILE A 22 -7.21 1.91 8.29
N THR A 23 -7.92 0.81 8.54
CA THR A 23 -7.40 -0.38 9.20
C THR A 23 -7.55 -1.58 8.27
N LEU A 24 -6.46 -2.33 8.11
CA LEU A 24 -6.45 -3.60 7.38
C LEU A 24 -6.53 -4.75 8.37
N THR A 25 -7.25 -5.79 7.99
CA THR A 25 -7.23 -7.08 8.70
C THR A 25 -5.86 -7.75 8.56
N GLU A 26 -5.53 -8.66 9.47
CA GLU A 26 -4.29 -9.43 9.37
C GLU A 26 -4.22 -10.30 8.11
N PHE A 27 -5.39 -10.77 7.63
CA PHE A 27 -5.48 -11.50 6.36
C PHE A 27 -5.07 -10.62 5.17
N GLU A 28 -5.64 -9.42 5.07
CA GLU A 28 -5.29 -8.47 3.99
C GLU A 28 -3.81 -8.08 4.02
N LYS A 29 -3.24 -7.90 5.22
CA LYS A 29 -1.79 -7.65 5.38
C LYS A 29 -0.96 -8.84 4.92
N SER A 30 -1.40 -10.07 5.17
CA SER A 30 -0.67 -11.29 4.80
C SER A 30 -0.52 -11.48 3.28
N LEU A 31 -1.43 -10.90 2.49
CA LEU A 31 -1.39 -10.92 1.03
C LEU A 31 -0.35 -9.96 0.43
N ALA A 32 0.31 -9.14 1.26
CA ALA A 32 1.37 -8.21 0.86
C ALA A 32 0.98 -7.26 -0.30
N MET A 33 -0.30 -6.89 -0.37
CA MET A 33 -0.85 -6.10 -1.47
C MET A 33 -0.15 -4.73 -1.64
N PRO A 34 -0.08 -4.20 -2.86
CA PRO A 34 0.35 -2.83 -3.08
C PRO A 34 -0.65 -1.84 -2.46
N SER A 35 -0.17 -0.65 -2.08
CA SER A 35 -1.05 0.43 -1.67
C SER A 35 -1.82 0.95 -2.88
N VAL A 36 -3.15 0.95 -2.79
CA VAL A 36 -4.05 1.48 -3.81
C VAL A 36 -4.17 2.99 -3.62
N ARG A 37 -4.16 3.74 -4.72
CA ARG A 37 -4.31 5.19 -4.74
C ARG A 37 -5.41 5.58 -5.71
N ILE A 38 -6.27 6.51 -5.30
CA ILE A 38 -7.28 7.11 -6.17
C ILE A 38 -7.22 8.64 -6.11
N THR A 39 -7.66 9.28 -7.18
CA THR A 39 -8.00 10.71 -7.17
C THR A 39 -9.42 10.85 -6.64
N SER A 40 -9.60 11.55 -5.52
CA SER A 40 -10.92 11.80 -4.95
C SER A 40 -11.65 12.92 -5.68
N THR A 41 -12.94 13.08 -5.38
CA THR A 41 -13.73 14.26 -5.72
C THR A 41 -13.74 15.29 -4.58
N ILE A 42 -12.98 15.06 -3.51
CA ILE A 42 -12.85 15.98 -2.38
C ILE A 42 -11.97 17.17 -2.79
N PRO A 43 -12.53 18.38 -2.90
CA PRO A 43 -11.78 19.53 -3.36
C PRO A 43 -10.78 19.99 -2.29
N LYS A 44 -9.60 20.38 -2.74
CA LYS A 44 -8.57 20.94 -1.87
C LYS A 44 -8.76 22.45 -1.78
N PRO A 45 -9.06 23.01 -0.59
CA PRO A 45 -9.26 24.45 -0.47
C PRO A 45 -7.95 25.21 -0.73
N PRO A 46 -8.03 26.46 -1.24
CA PRO A 46 -6.85 27.32 -1.35
C PRO A 46 -6.21 27.53 0.01
N GLU A 47 -4.89 27.73 0.05
CA GLU A 47 -4.16 27.96 1.31
C GLU A 47 -4.47 26.88 2.37
N THR A 48 -4.22 25.60 2.07
CA THR A 48 -4.50 24.48 2.99
C THR A 48 -3.81 24.60 4.35
N GLY A 49 -2.82 25.48 4.51
CA GLY A 49 -2.24 25.82 5.81
C GLY A 49 -3.23 26.52 6.75
N TRP A 50 -4.20 27.25 6.22
CA TRP A 50 -5.13 28.06 7.00
C TRP A 50 -6.24 27.20 7.61
N SER A 51 -6.55 27.44 8.87
CA SER A 51 -7.59 26.74 9.63
C SER A 51 -8.96 27.40 9.50
N HIS A 52 -9.04 28.55 8.85
CA HIS A 52 -10.23 29.38 8.73
C HIS A 52 -10.30 30.03 7.36
N CYS A 53 -11.49 30.51 7.01
CA CYS A 53 -11.75 31.30 5.82
C CYS A 53 -12.84 32.34 6.12
N TRP A 54 -12.46 33.61 6.01
CA TRP A 54 -13.39 34.73 6.22
C TRP A 54 -14.35 34.86 5.03
N PRO A 55 -15.50 35.54 5.21
CA PRO A 55 -16.40 35.86 4.10
C PRO A 55 -15.66 36.53 2.93
N ASP A 56 -16.11 36.26 1.71
CA ASP A 56 -15.59 36.85 0.46
C ASP A 56 -14.11 36.58 0.17
N GLN A 57 -13.52 35.56 0.79
CA GLN A 57 -12.14 35.13 0.54
C GLN A 57 -12.07 33.67 0.11
N HIS A 58 -11.08 33.35 -0.72
CA HIS A 58 -10.75 31.98 -1.14
C HIS A 58 -12.00 31.19 -1.54
N GLU A 59 -12.27 30.06 -0.88
CA GLU A 59 -13.41 29.19 -1.17
C GLU A 59 -14.79 29.81 -0.85
N ARG A 60 -14.82 30.98 -0.19
CA ARG A 60 -16.04 31.73 0.14
C ARG A 60 -16.26 32.95 -0.77
N ALA A 61 -15.42 33.13 -1.78
CA ALA A 61 -15.63 34.05 -2.89
C ALA A 61 -16.20 33.27 -4.09
N ASP A 62 -16.05 33.80 -5.32
CA ASP A 62 -16.32 33.06 -6.55
C ASP A 62 -15.19 32.06 -6.83
N TRP A 63 -15.24 30.89 -6.18
CA TRP A 63 -14.19 29.88 -6.25
C TRP A 63 -14.66 28.58 -6.87
N THR A 64 -13.84 28.10 -7.82
CA THR A 64 -13.94 26.77 -8.40
C THR A 64 -12.73 25.92 -7.99
N PRO A 65 -12.92 24.68 -7.51
CA PRO A 65 -11.81 23.79 -7.18
C PRO A 65 -10.90 23.52 -8.38
N SER A 66 -9.59 23.72 -8.21
CA SER A 66 -8.57 23.39 -9.21
C SER A 66 -7.81 22.10 -8.90
N GLU A 67 -7.78 21.70 -7.63
CA GLU A 67 -7.10 20.50 -7.14
C GLU A 67 -8.02 19.67 -6.26
N TYR A 68 -7.81 18.36 -6.29
CA TYR A 68 -8.52 17.39 -5.47
C TYR A 68 -7.54 16.53 -4.69
N TYR A 69 -7.97 16.03 -3.53
CA TYR A 69 -7.11 15.19 -2.70
C TYR A 69 -6.86 13.82 -3.33
N GLN A 70 -5.66 13.29 -3.10
CA GLN A 70 -5.33 11.90 -3.41
C GLN A 70 -5.55 11.07 -2.15
N LEU A 71 -6.35 10.01 -2.26
CA LEU A 71 -6.56 9.07 -1.16
C LEU A 71 -5.75 7.81 -1.44
N MET A 72 -5.27 7.18 -0.38
CA MET A 72 -4.40 6.02 -0.49
C MET A 72 -4.66 5.05 0.65
N SER A 73 -4.65 3.75 0.34
CA SER A 73 -4.71 2.71 1.36
C SER A 73 -3.36 2.57 2.09
N PRO A 74 -3.34 2.10 3.35
CA PRO A 74 -2.12 1.74 4.06
C PRO A 74 -1.33 0.67 3.30
N SER A 75 -0.01 0.61 3.54
CA SER A 75 0.79 -0.54 3.10
C SER A 75 0.56 -1.73 4.02
N HIS A 76 0.83 -2.94 3.52
CA HIS A 76 0.74 -4.17 4.32
C HIS A 76 1.65 -4.19 5.57
N LYS A 77 2.66 -3.30 5.64
CA LYS A 77 3.55 -3.16 6.80
C LYS A 77 3.09 -2.11 7.81
N ALA A 78 2.14 -1.24 7.43
CA ALA A 78 1.63 -0.21 8.31
C ALA A 78 0.65 -0.82 9.32
N LYS A 79 0.65 -0.31 10.56
CA LYS A 79 -0.33 -0.71 11.58
C LYS A 79 -1.72 -0.20 11.22
N ASP A 80 -1.85 1.12 11.15
CA ASP A 80 -3.04 1.88 10.76
C ASP A 80 -2.59 3.19 10.09
N THR A 81 -3.44 3.77 9.25
CA THR A 81 -3.16 5.09 8.66
C THR A 81 -4.25 6.08 9.07
N LEU A 82 -3.85 7.07 9.87
CA LEU A 82 -4.66 8.23 10.23
C LEU A 82 -4.38 9.37 9.25
N VAL A 83 -5.40 9.87 8.58
CA VAL A 83 -5.28 10.99 7.65
C VAL A 83 -6.18 12.14 8.09
N THR A 84 -5.67 13.36 7.95
CA THR A 84 -6.41 14.58 8.25
C THR A 84 -6.38 15.50 7.03
N LEU A 85 -7.56 15.84 6.51
CA LEU A 85 -7.75 16.71 5.36
C LEU A 85 -8.59 17.93 5.77
N LYS A 86 -8.32 19.08 5.17
CA LYS A 86 -9.15 20.27 5.35
C LYS A 86 -10.15 20.35 4.20
N LEU A 87 -11.40 20.57 4.55
CA LEU A 87 -12.47 20.73 3.58
C LEU A 87 -12.72 22.23 3.35
N PRO A 88 -13.21 22.62 2.16
CA PRO A 88 -13.65 23.99 1.94
C PRO A 88 -14.79 24.34 2.89
N TRP A 89 -14.82 25.59 3.37
CA TRP A 89 -15.96 26.08 4.10
C TRP A 89 -17.21 26.09 3.21
N ARG A 90 -18.32 25.55 3.72
CA ARG A 90 -19.65 25.61 3.10
C ARG A 90 -20.67 26.07 4.13
N GLU A 91 -21.75 26.68 3.66
CA GLU A 91 -22.86 27.08 4.53
C GLU A 91 -23.67 25.86 5.00
N SER A 92 -23.95 24.92 4.08
CA SER A 92 -24.67 23.67 4.39
C SER A 92 -23.93 22.76 5.36
N ASN A 93 -22.59 22.80 5.37
CA ASN A 93 -21.71 21.82 6.02
C ASN A 93 -21.92 20.38 5.53
N GLU A 94 -22.45 20.21 4.33
CA GLU A 94 -22.63 18.91 3.69
C GLU A 94 -21.46 18.62 2.73
N TYR A 95 -20.99 17.38 2.79
CA TYR A 95 -19.81 16.91 2.06
C TYR A 95 -20.04 15.50 1.50
N PRO A 96 -21.03 15.29 0.61
CA PRO A 96 -21.32 13.97 0.04
C PRO A 96 -20.11 13.35 -0.68
N GLU A 97 -19.26 14.20 -1.27
CA GLU A 97 -18.06 13.76 -1.98
C GLU A 97 -17.06 13.00 -1.09
N VAL A 98 -17.13 13.17 0.23
CA VAL A 98 -16.27 12.48 1.19
C VAL A 98 -16.62 10.99 1.24
N GLU A 99 -17.91 10.67 1.42
CA GLU A 99 -18.36 9.29 1.50
C GLU A 99 -18.21 8.59 0.15
N GLU A 100 -18.56 9.27 -0.95
CA GLU A 100 -18.37 8.77 -2.31
C GLU A 100 -16.89 8.45 -2.60
N SER A 101 -15.98 9.34 -2.23
CA SER A 101 -14.54 9.13 -2.45
C SER A 101 -13.96 8.02 -1.58
N LEU A 102 -14.40 7.88 -0.32
CA LEU A 102 -13.96 6.80 0.55
C LEU A 102 -14.52 5.45 0.09
N ALA A 103 -15.75 5.41 -0.41
CA ALA A 103 -16.34 4.23 -1.05
C ALA A 103 -15.54 3.83 -2.30
N ALA A 104 -15.22 4.78 -3.18
CA ALA A 104 -14.39 4.51 -4.36
C ALA A 104 -13.00 3.97 -4.00
N LEU A 105 -12.39 4.45 -2.91
CA LEU A 105 -11.12 3.90 -2.42
C LEU A 105 -11.29 2.45 -1.94
N ARG A 106 -12.41 2.14 -1.27
CA ARG A 106 -12.73 0.78 -0.86
C ARG A 106 -12.92 -0.14 -2.04
N ASP A 107 -13.70 0.27 -3.02
CA ASP A 107 -13.98 -0.56 -4.19
C ASP A 107 -12.68 -0.85 -4.97
N ALA A 108 -11.81 0.16 -5.16
CA ALA A 108 -10.50 -0.02 -5.78
C ALA A 108 -9.56 -0.93 -4.95
N PHE A 109 -9.65 -0.90 -3.62
CA PHE A 109 -8.92 -1.82 -2.74
C PHE A 109 -9.45 -3.26 -2.87
N GLU A 110 -10.77 -3.44 -2.96
CA GLU A 110 -11.39 -4.76 -3.10
C GLU A 110 -11.05 -5.42 -4.44
N GLU A 111 -10.95 -4.64 -5.52
CA GLU A 111 -10.45 -5.13 -6.81
C GLU A 111 -9.03 -5.69 -6.70
N GLU A 112 -8.12 -4.95 -6.05
CA GLU A 112 -6.74 -5.40 -5.83
C GLU A 112 -6.67 -6.60 -4.87
N LEU A 113 -7.56 -6.66 -3.89
CA LEU A 113 -7.68 -7.80 -2.98
C LEU A 113 -8.04 -9.07 -3.74
N VAL A 114 -9.02 -9.01 -4.64
CA VAL A 114 -9.39 -10.14 -5.50
C VAL A 114 -8.24 -10.53 -6.43
N ALA A 115 -7.54 -9.56 -7.02
CA ALA A 115 -6.39 -9.82 -7.88
C ALA A 115 -5.25 -10.52 -7.12
N SER A 116 -4.90 -10.03 -5.93
CA SER A 116 -3.88 -10.60 -5.06
C SER A 116 -4.26 -12.01 -4.59
N MET A 117 -5.53 -12.24 -4.26
CA MET A 117 -6.05 -13.55 -3.88
C MET A 117 -5.95 -14.60 -5.00
N ASN A 118 -6.09 -14.18 -6.25
CA ASN A 118 -5.96 -15.06 -7.41
C ASN A 118 -4.48 -15.40 -7.73
N SER A 119 -3.52 -14.73 -7.12
CA SER A 119 -2.10 -15.07 -7.20
C SER A 119 -1.79 -16.28 -6.32
N GLY A 120 -1.87 -17.47 -6.92
CA GLY A 120 -1.71 -18.74 -6.20
C GLY A 120 -0.32 -18.94 -5.61
N ALA A 121 -0.26 -19.54 -4.43
CA ALA A 121 0.99 -19.96 -3.82
C ALA A 121 1.66 -21.10 -4.61
N VAL A 122 2.98 -21.04 -4.76
CA VAL A 122 3.78 -22.10 -5.38
C VAL A 122 4.76 -22.64 -4.34
N ASN A 123 4.79 -23.96 -4.17
CA ASN A 123 5.78 -24.65 -3.35
C ASN A 123 6.43 -25.77 -4.16
N THR A 124 7.56 -25.45 -4.80
CA THR A 124 8.28 -26.39 -5.67
C THR A 124 9.62 -26.75 -5.04
N GLN A 125 9.86 -28.04 -4.86
CA GLN A 125 11.13 -28.56 -4.37
C GLN A 125 11.85 -29.31 -5.49
N GLY A 126 13.13 -28.98 -5.71
CA GLY A 126 13.97 -29.60 -6.72
C GLY A 126 15.30 -30.06 -6.13
N SER A 127 15.86 -31.13 -6.68
CA SER A 127 17.22 -31.58 -6.39
C SER A 127 17.92 -31.93 -7.70
N LEU A 128 19.06 -31.30 -7.95
CA LEU A 128 19.90 -31.57 -9.12
C LEU A 128 21.14 -32.31 -8.67
N LYS A 129 21.43 -33.43 -9.34
CA LYS A 129 22.66 -34.20 -9.16
C LYS A 129 23.53 -34.02 -10.39
N THR A 130 24.85 -34.18 -10.21
CA THR A 130 25.79 -34.22 -11.32
C THR A 130 25.32 -35.22 -12.36
N SER A 131 25.26 -34.78 -13.63
CA SER A 131 24.78 -35.61 -14.72
C SER A 131 25.65 -36.87 -14.86
N ALA A 132 25.05 -37.94 -15.40
CA ALA A 132 25.79 -39.17 -15.65
C ALA A 132 26.99 -38.93 -16.60
N SER A 133 26.85 -38.04 -17.59
CA SER A 133 27.95 -37.70 -18.50
C SER A 133 29.10 -37.01 -17.78
N ALA A 134 28.82 -36.02 -16.94
CA ALA A 134 29.85 -35.33 -16.17
C ALA A 134 30.50 -36.26 -15.13
N LYS A 135 29.72 -37.12 -14.47
CA LYS A 135 30.25 -38.17 -13.58
C LYS A 135 31.18 -39.13 -14.33
N GLY A 136 30.86 -39.49 -15.56
CA GLY A 136 31.70 -40.33 -16.40
C GLY A 136 33.06 -39.70 -16.71
N VAL A 137 33.11 -38.38 -16.92
CA VAL A 137 34.36 -37.65 -17.19
C VAL A 137 35.24 -37.53 -15.94
N ILE A 138 34.64 -37.24 -14.78
CA ILE A 138 35.42 -36.94 -13.55
C ILE A 138 35.76 -38.16 -12.69
N ALA A 139 34.98 -39.24 -12.79
CA ALA A 139 35.17 -40.42 -11.95
C ALA A 139 36.57 -41.06 -12.06
N PRO A 140 37.19 -41.20 -13.26
CA PRO A 140 38.53 -41.77 -13.39
C PRO A 140 39.60 -40.91 -12.71
N THR A 141 39.57 -39.60 -12.92
CA THR A 141 40.52 -38.65 -12.32
C THR A 141 40.41 -38.65 -10.81
N PHE A 142 39.18 -38.62 -10.28
CA PHE A 142 38.92 -38.66 -8.85
C PHE A 142 39.38 -39.99 -8.20
N ALA A 143 39.22 -41.10 -8.91
CA ALA A 143 39.71 -42.41 -8.45
C ALA A 143 41.25 -42.45 -8.40
N ALA A 144 41.94 -41.94 -9.42
CA ALA A 144 43.40 -41.89 -9.46
C ALA A 144 43.98 -41.05 -8.32
N GLU A 145 43.39 -39.88 -8.04
CA GLU A 145 43.81 -39.00 -6.94
C GLU A 145 43.64 -39.67 -5.56
N ARG A 146 42.52 -40.37 -5.34
CA ARG A 146 42.26 -41.13 -4.11
C ARG A 146 43.28 -42.23 -3.87
N ILE A 147 43.66 -42.95 -4.93
CA ILE A 147 44.69 -43.99 -4.86
C ILE A 147 46.02 -43.36 -4.45
N LEU A 148 46.46 -42.30 -5.14
CA LEU A 148 47.71 -41.61 -4.85
C LEU A 148 47.79 -41.08 -3.41
N GLN A 149 46.71 -40.47 -2.91
CA GLN A 149 46.64 -39.99 -1.52
C GLN A 149 46.73 -41.13 -0.50
N SER A 150 46.12 -42.29 -0.77
CA SER A 150 46.16 -43.43 0.15
C SER A 150 47.54 -44.07 0.27
N VAL A 151 48.32 -44.07 -0.82
CA VAL A 151 49.70 -44.57 -0.84
C VAL A 151 50.60 -43.61 -0.08
N ALA A 152 50.48 -42.30 -0.33
CA ALA A 152 51.27 -41.27 0.36
C ALA A 152 51.04 -41.24 1.87
N ARG A 153 49.84 -41.59 2.34
CA ARG A 153 49.49 -41.64 3.78
C ARG A 153 50.02 -42.88 4.51
N LYS A 154 50.38 -43.94 3.80
CA LYS A 154 51.00 -45.15 4.38
C LYS A 154 52.52 -45.04 4.51
N THR A 155 53.11 -44.04 3.87
CA THR A 155 54.57 -43.80 3.85
C THR A 155 55.00 -42.66 4.78
N ALA A 156 54.07 -42.05 5.53
CA ALA A 156 54.32 -41.09 6.60
C ALA A 156 54.03 -41.75 7.95
#